data_AF-A0A3R7X6Y0-F1
#
_entry.id   AF-A0A3R7X6Y0-F1
#
_cell.length_a   1.000
_cell.length_b   1.000
_cell.length_c   1.000
_cell.angle_alpha   90.00
_cell.angle_beta   90.00
_cell.angle_gamma   90.00
#
_symmetry.space_group_name_H-M   'P 1'
#
loop_
_entity.id
_entity.type
_entity.pdbx_description
1 polymer ?
#
loop_
_entity_poly.entity_id
_entity_poly.type
_entity_poly.pdbx_seq_one_letter_code
_entity_poly.pdbx_strand_id
1 'polypeptide(L)'
;MEAPYKAGTSYGILKNSNGYEEKEVSSYNLKTNKGEIKIELNNANKYSVNLWLNNFKKFEDVTLKWAGIESLAFGSVPTDIEFTRESLSFEKFDVLLAAGGYDSNSTQLVFIKEGHTGEYGHSFEGPFARVVGGKNIISKISKGDKILKIEPVLKWEDQGEVIFTPDLSKTLENGDNLFTFVNVEMSPNSPLGAKHFYTLIKGGDLKVDLTAGAYICDTTLHGEECTYENFEPRTEGAVFVRTVGYGTGKVFISKVNMPATLMHSVVGNVTSGIELVKMASIGHTLTVFANPQQIMLQGKYIHEIKKLLSESEIELEIVGSKDDNSLVVSQD
;
A
#
# COMPACT_ATOMS: atom_id res chain seq x y z
N MET A 1 8.61 22.72 -14.13
CA MET A 1 7.85 22.78 -12.86
C MET A 1 8.85 22.41 -11.78
N GLU A 2 9.23 23.34 -10.92
CA GLU A 2 10.14 23.03 -9.81
C GLU A 2 9.42 22.08 -8.86
N ALA A 3 10.00 20.91 -8.58
CA ALA A 3 9.43 19.97 -7.63
C ALA A 3 9.65 20.55 -6.23
N PRO A 4 8.60 20.95 -5.49
CA PRO A 4 8.77 21.61 -4.21
C PRO A 4 9.47 20.66 -3.22
N TYR A 5 10.48 21.19 -2.53
CA TYR A 5 11.26 20.49 -1.51
C TYR A 5 11.58 21.46 -0.38
N LYS A 6 11.32 21.03 0.87
CA LYS A 6 11.72 21.78 2.05
C LYS A 6 13.10 21.30 2.52
N ALA A 7 14.04 22.24 2.66
CA ALA A 7 15.38 21.94 3.16
C ALA A 7 15.35 21.23 4.52
N GLY A 8 16.12 20.14 4.64
CA GLY A 8 16.19 19.30 5.85
C GLY A 8 15.16 18.18 5.89
N THR A 9 14.21 18.12 4.96
CA THR A 9 13.33 16.96 4.77
C THR A 9 14.01 15.91 3.91
N SER A 10 13.53 14.67 3.99
CA SER A 10 14.01 13.57 3.18
C SER A 10 13.28 13.51 1.84
N TYR A 11 14.01 13.16 0.79
CA TYR A 11 13.47 12.84 -0.52
C TYR A 11 13.77 11.36 -0.85
N GLY A 12 12.98 10.79 -1.75
CA GLY A 12 13.11 9.41 -2.20
C GLY A 12 13.62 9.34 -3.63
N ILE A 13 14.62 8.50 -3.87
CA ILE A 13 15.05 8.06 -5.20
C ILE A 13 14.71 6.58 -5.31
N LEU A 14 13.97 6.24 -6.34
CA LEU A 14 13.83 4.87 -6.80
C LEU A 14 14.79 4.67 -7.97
N LYS A 15 15.85 3.90 -7.75
CA LYS A 15 16.86 3.63 -8.78
C LYS A 15 16.27 2.79 -9.90
N ASN A 16 16.57 3.17 -11.14
CA ASN A 16 16.16 2.38 -12.30
C ASN A 16 16.91 1.04 -12.32
N SER A 17 16.22 -0.05 -12.03
CA SER A 17 16.75 -1.39 -12.30
C SER A 17 16.62 -1.66 -13.81
N ASN A 18 17.75 -1.58 -14.52
CA ASN A 18 17.87 -2.09 -15.89
C ASN A 18 17.57 -3.61 -15.89
N GLY A 19 16.31 -3.95 -16.10
CA GLY A 19 15.83 -5.33 -16.11
C GLY A 19 15.35 -5.78 -14.74
N TYR A 20 14.04 -5.98 -14.63
CA TYR A 20 13.49 -6.84 -13.60
C TYR A 20 14.14 -8.23 -13.73
N GLU A 21 14.87 -8.70 -12.72
CA GLU A 21 15.04 -10.15 -12.60
C GLU A 21 13.70 -10.69 -12.09
N GLU A 22 13.05 -11.59 -12.85
CA GLU A 22 11.81 -12.28 -12.44
C GLU A 22 11.94 -12.98 -11.06
N LYS A 23 13.16 -13.06 -10.50
CA LYS A 23 13.52 -13.60 -9.18
C LYS A 23 13.12 -12.75 -7.97
N GLU A 24 12.77 -11.47 -8.14
CA GLU A 24 12.37 -10.60 -7.02
C GLU A 24 10.85 -10.51 -6.84
N VAL A 25 10.05 -11.19 -7.69
CA VAL A 25 8.59 -11.16 -7.60
C VAL A 25 8.09 -12.04 -6.45
N SER A 26 7.57 -11.41 -5.40
CA SER A 26 7.04 -12.14 -4.23
C SER A 26 5.58 -12.59 -4.37
N SER A 27 4.81 -12.09 -5.33
CA SER A 27 3.38 -12.43 -5.47
C SER A 27 2.86 -12.41 -6.90
N TYR A 28 1.79 -13.17 -7.16
CA TYR A 28 1.16 -13.33 -8.48
C TYR A 28 -0.36 -13.24 -8.39
N ASN A 29 -0.99 -12.61 -9.38
CA ASN A 29 -2.43 -12.59 -9.59
C ASN A 29 -2.82 -13.57 -10.69
N LEU A 30 -3.66 -14.54 -10.34
CA LEU A 30 -4.21 -15.53 -11.25
C LEU A 30 -5.65 -15.12 -11.57
N LYS A 31 -5.88 -14.72 -12.82
CA LYS A 31 -7.22 -14.39 -13.33
C LYS A 31 -7.90 -15.66 -13.79
N THR A 32 -9.08 -15.96 -13.26
CA THR A 32 -9.89 -17.13 -13.64
C THR A 32 -11.25 -16.71 -14.17
N ASN A 33 -12.03 -17.64 -14.73
CA ASN A 33 -13.42 -17.38 -15.10
C ASN A 33 -14.33 -16.97 -13.92
N LYS A 34 -13.91 -17.22 -12.68
CA LYS A 34 -14.70 -16.95 -11.46
C LYS A 34 -14.24 -15.71 -10.69
N GLY A 35 -13.13 -15.09 -11.10
CA GLY A 35 -12.51 -13.96 -10.40
C GLY A 35 -11.01 -14.15 -10.25
N GLU A 36 -10.41 -13.27 -9.45
CA GLU A 36 -8.96 -13.21 -9.28
C GLU A 36 -8.54 -13.88 -7.98
N ILE A 37 -7.43 -14.62 -8.03
CA ILE A 37 -6.79 -15.26 -6.88
C ILE A 37 -5.37 -14.70 -6.78
N LYS A 38 -5.01 -14.15 -5.62
CA LYS A 38 -3.65 -13.67 -5.38
C LYS A 38 -2.89 -14.71 -4.56
N ILE A 39 -1.75 -15.16 -5.07
CA ILE A 39 -0.81 -16.02 -4.35
C ILE A 39 0.44 -15.25 -3.97
N GLU A 40 1.02 -15.59 -2.84
CA GLU A 40 2.31 -15.11 -2.37
C GLU A 40 3.28 -16.29 -2.31
N LEU A 41 4.48 -16.11 -2.85
CA LEU A 41 5.52 -17.12 -2.85
C LEU A 41 6.08 -17.28 -1.44
N ASN A 42 6.32 -18.53 -1.06
CA ASN A 42 7.09 -18.88 0.13
C ASN A 42 8.59 -18.65 -0.16
N ASN A 43 9.44 -18.83 0.86
CA ASN A 43 10.91 -18.72 0.81
C ASN A 43 11.52 -18.84 -0.61
N ALA A 44 12.03 -17.73 -1.14
CA ALA A 44 12.50 -17.59 -2.53
C ALA A 44 13.59 -18.59 -2.94
N ASN A 45 14.33 -19.15 -1.97
CA ASN A 45 15.41 -20.10 -2.23
C ASN A 45 14.93 -21.54 -2.48
N LYS A 46 13.62 -21.81 -2.38
CA LYS A 46 13.05 -23.13 -2.63
C LYS A 46 13.18 -23.53 -4.11
N TYR A 47 13.50 -24.80 -4.37
CA TYR A 47 13.45 -25.40 -5.70
C TYR A 47 12.07 -25.22 -6.35
N SER A 48 10.99 -25.45 -5.61
CA SER A 48 9.63 -25.34 -6.14
C SER A 48 9.21 -23.91 -6.49
N VAL A 49 9.80 -22.91 -5.82
CA VAL A 49 9.66 -21.50 -6.19
C VAL A 49 10.37 -21.21 -7.51
N ASN A 50 11.62 -21.63 -7.66
CA ASN A 50 12.35 -21.49 -8.93
C ASN A 50 11.64 -22.19 -10.10
N LEU A 51 11.09 -23.38 -9.84
CA LEU A 51 10.29 -24.12 -10.82
C LEU A 51 9.05 -23.31 -11.25
N TRP A 52 8.35 -22.67 -10.30
CA TRP A 52 7.25 -21.77 -10.60
C TRP A 52 7.70 -20.56 -11.44
N LEU A 53 8.74 -19.85 -11.02
CA LEU A 53 9.24 -18.66 -11.71
C LEU A 53 9.57 -18.94 -13.19
N ASN A 54 10.16 -20.10 -13.47
CA ASN A 54 10.51 -20.50 -14.84
C ASN A 54 9.32 -20.98 -15.69
N ASN A 55 8.18 -21.33 -15.07
CA ASN A 55 7.10 -22.04 -15.76
C ASN A 55 5.71 -21.42 -15.59
N PHE A 56 5.50 -20.39 -14.77
CA PHE A 56 4.16 -19.89 -14.43
C PHE A 56 3.33 -19.53 -15.67
N LYS A 57 3.94 -18.94 -16.71
CA LYS A 57 3.24 -18.61 -17.97
C LYS A 57 2.64 -19.83 -18.67
N LYS A 58 3.21 -21.02 -18.49
CA LYS A 58 2.65 -22.27 -19.04
C LYS A 58 1.35 -22.70 -18.36
N PHE A 59 1.04 -22.14 -17.19
CA PHE A 59 -0.23 -22.35 -16.48
C PHE A 59 -1.34 -21.38 -16.94
N GLU A 60 -1.05 -20.48 -17.88
CA GLU A 60 -2.09 -19.69 -18.56
C GLU A 60 -2.90 -20.56 -19.53
N ASP A 61 -4.18 -20.24 -19.65
CA ASP A 61 -5.19 -20.98 -20.42
C ASP A 61 -5.38 -22.46 -20.00
N VAL A 62 -4.84 -22.85 -18.84
CA VAL A 62 -4.95 -24.21 -18.30
C VAL A 62 -6.29 -24.41 -17.60
N THR A 63 -6.96 -25.53 -17.93
CA THR A 63 -8.26 -25.90 -17.38
C THR A 63 -8.13 -26.70 -16.08
N LEU A 64 -9.16 -26.63 -15.26
CA LEU A 64 -9.30 -27.45 -14.06
C LEU A 64 -9.38 -28.95 -14.41
N LYS A 65 -8.49 -29.75 -13.81
CA LYS A 65 -8.48 -31.22 -13.94
C LYS A 65 -9.28 -31.91 -12.85
N TRP A 66 -9.12 -31.43 -11.62
CA TRP A 66 -9.72 -32.03 -10.45
C TRP A 66 -10.24 -30.97 -9.49
N ALA A 67 -11.37 -31.25 -8.86
CA ALA A 67 -11.93 -30.47 -7.76
C ALA A 67 -12.58 -31.40 -6.76
N GLY A 68 -12.00 -31.46 -5.57
CA GLY A 68 -12.51 -32.20 -4.42
C GLY A 68 -12.95 -31.27 -3.29
N ILE A 69 -13.27 -31.88 -2.15
CA ILE A 69 -13.59 -31.15 -0.91
C ILE A 69 -12.33 -30.46 -0.40
N GLU A 70 -11.21 -31.19 -0.33
CA GLU A 70 -9.96 -30.77 0.30
C GLU A 70 -9.04 -29.96 -0.61
N SER A 71 -9.09 -30.18 -1.93
CA SER A 71 -8.18 -29.53 -2.89
C SER A 71 -8.79 -29.41 -4.29
N LEU A 72 -8.19 -28.56 -5.12
CA LEU A 72 -8.47 -28.48 -6.56
C LEU A 72 -7.15 -28.34 -7.32
N ALA A 73 -7.13 -28.77 -8.59
CA ALA A 73 -5.92 -28.81 -9.39
C ALA A 73 -6.15 -28.33 -10.83
N PHE A 74 -5.39 -27.32 -11.24
CA PHE A 74 -5.29 -26.88 -12.64
C PHE A 74 -4.13 -27.62 -13.30
N GLY A 75 -4.35 -28.13 -14.51
CA GLY A 75 -3.32 -28.89 -15.21
C GLY A 75 -3.78 -29.43 -16.56
N SER A 76 -2.93 -30.18 -17.27
CA SER A 76 -1.56 -30.55 -16.89
C SER A 76 -0.55 -29.77 -17.73
N VAL A 77 0.59 -29.42 -17.13
CA VAL A 77 1.69 -28.66 -17.77
C VAL A 77 2.98 -29.48 -17.69
N PRO A 78 3.75 -29.62 -18.78
CA PRO A 78 5.04 -30.29 -18.73
C PRO A 78 6.10 -29.40 -18.06
N THR A 79 6.69 -29.93 -16.99
CA THR A 79 7.84 -29.32 -16.29
C THR A 79 8.87 -30.38 -15.90
N ASP A 80 10.00 -29.94 -15.38
CA ASP A 80 11.08 -30.77 -14.83
C ASP A 80 10.91 -31.01 -13.33
N ILE A 81 9.65 -31.14 -12.84
CA ILE A 81 9.38 -31.28 -11.41
C ILE A 81 10.02 -32.55 -10.84
N GLU A 82 10.84 -32.38 -9.81
CA GLU A 82 11.26 -33.45 -8.91
C GLU A 82 10.22 -33.59 -7.80
N PHE A 83 9.67 -34.80 -7.64
CA PHE A 83 8.57 -35.06 -6.72
C PHE A 83 8.83 -36.25 -5.80
N THR A 84 8.21 -36.22 -4.63
CA THR A 84 8.13 -37.34 -3.69
C THR A 84 6.75 -37.99 -3.72
N ARG A 85 6.68 -39.26 -3.32
CA ARG A 85 5.43 -39.99 -3.07
C ARG A 85 5.06 -40.03 -1.59
N GLU A 86 5.83 -39.38 -0.75
CA GLU A 86 5.54 -39.29 0.67
C GLU A 86 4.32 -38.43 0.95
N SER A 87 3.62 -38.75 2.02
CA SER A 87 2.52 -37.93 2.54
C SER A 87 3.08 -36.70 3.25
N LEU A 88 2.44 -35.54 3.05
CA LEU A 88 2.73 -34.31 3.78
C LEU A 88 1.45 -33.71 4.37
N SER A 89 1.57 -33.02 5.51
CA SER A 89 0.48 -32.25 6.10
C SER A 89 0.41 -30.87 5.43
N PHE A 90 -0.75 -30.52 4.90
CA PHE A 90 -1.00 -29.26 4.22
C PHE A 90 -1.93 -28.37 5.04
N GLU A 91 -1.68 -27.07 5.00
CA GLU A 91 -2.58 -26.09 5.56
C GLU A 91 -3.60 -25.59 4.52
N LYS A 92 -4.73 -25.14 5.04
CA LYS A 92 -5.72 -24.43 4.25
C LYS A 92 -5.08 -23.22 3.54
N PHE A 93 -5.33 -23.12 2.24
CA PHE A 93 -4.79 -22.11 1.32
C PHE A 93 -3.34 -22.28 0.88
N ASP A 94 -2.70 -23.40 1.19
CA ASP A 94 -1.43 -23.74 0.57
C ASP A 94 -1.58 -23.97 -0.93
N VAL A 95 -0.52 -23.65 -1.67
CA VAL A 95 -0.41 -23.85 -3.11
C VAL A 95 0.87 -24.62 -3.41
N LEU A 96 0.73 -25.69 -4.19
CA LEU A 96 1.82 -26.59 -4.53
C LEU A 96 1.83 -26.93 -6.02
N LEU A 97 3.03 -27.24 -6.52
CA LEU A 97 3.23 -27.91 -7.79
C LEU A 97 3.30 -29.42 -7.51
N ALA A 98 2.53 -30.19 -8.28
CA ALA A 98 2.36 -31.62 -8.06
C ALA A 98 2.36 -32.39 -9.38
N ALA A 99 3.10 -33.51 -9.43
CA ALA A 99 3.14 -34.41 -10.57
C ALA A 99 1.87 -35.27 -10.61
N GLY A 100 0.87 -34.84 -11.39
CA GLY A 100 -0.41 -35.52 -11.51
C GLY A 100 -0.24 -36.92 -12.12
N GLY A 101 -0.59 -37.96 -11.35
CA GLY A 101 -0.36 -39.36 -11.75
C GLY A 101 1.10 -39.81 -11.62
N TYR A 102 1.93 -39.06 -10.89
CA TYR A 102 3.37 -39.31 -10.74
C TYR A 102 4.15 -39.26 -12.07
N ASP A 103 3.74 -38.35 -12.96
CA ASP A 103 4.41 -38.04 -14.22
C ASP A 103 4.80 -36.56 -14.24
N SER A 104 6.09 -36.27 -14.42
CA SER A 104 6.62 -34.90 -14.48
C SER A 104 6.17 -34.15 -15.73
N ASN A 105 5.73 -34.85 -16.79
CA ASN A 105 5.06 -34.21 -17.93
C ASN A 105 3.64 -33.74 -17.61
N SER A 106 3.13 -34.09 -16.42
CA SER A 106 1.77 -33.83 -15.97
C SER A 106 1.73 -33.00 -14.69
N THR A 107 2.53 -31.93 -14.61
CA THR A 107 2.53 -31.02 -13.45
C THR A 107 1.22 -30.26 -13.34
N GLN A 108 0.69 -30.20 -12.13
CA GLN A 108 -0.56 -29.54 -11.78
C GLN A 108 -0.29 -28.47 -10.73
N LEU A 109 -1.02 -27.37 -10.83
CA LEU A 109 -1.07 -26.32 -9.82
C LEU A 109 -2.24 -26.64 -8.88
N VAL A 110 -1.92 -27.08 -7.67
CA VAL A 110 -2.89 -27.55 -6.68
C VAL A 110 -3.11 -26.48 -5.61
N PHE A 111 -4.38 -26.21 -5.31
CA PHE A 111 -4.82 -25.32 -4.25
C PHE A 111 -5.48 -26.14 -3.14
N ILE A 112 -4.98 -25.98 -1.91
CA ILE A 112 -5.54 -26.63 -0.73
C ILE A 112 -6.71 -25.79 -0.21
N LYS A 113 -7.90 -26.39 -0.18
CA LYS A 113 -9.15 -25.77 0.29
C LYS A 113 -9.35 -25.97 1.79
N GLU A 114 -9.00 -27.13 2.31
CA GLU A 114 -9.07 -27.48 3.73
C GLU A 114 -7.79 -28.22 4.11
N GLY A 115 -7.28 -27.98 5.33
CA GLY A 115 -6.04 -28.63 5.79
C GLY A 115 -6.23 -30.13 5.97
N HIS A 116 -5.27 -30.92 5.49
CA HIS A 116 -5.30 -32.38 5.51
C HIS A 116 -3.90 -32.94 5.24
N THR A 117 -3.72 -34.24 5.46
CA THR A 117 -2.51 -34.97 5.07
C THR A 117 -2.78 -35.75 3.79
N GLY A 118 -1.88 -35.68 2.81
CA GLY A 118 -2.08 -36.41 1.55
C GLY A 118 -0.83 -36.58 0.70
N GLU A 119 -0.96 -37.40 -0.34
CA GLU A 119 0.06 -37.65 -1.35
C GLU A 119 -0.36 -36.98 -2.65
N TYR A 120 0.43 -36.00 -3.11
CA TYR A 120 0.14 -35.26 -4.33
C TYR A 120 1.22 -35.39 -5.41
N GLY A 121 2.30 -36.15 -5.17
CA GLY A 121 3.47 -36.05 -6.04
C GLY A 121 4.09 -34.66 -5.95
N HIS A 122 4.17 -34.09 -4.75
CA HIS A 122 4.64 -32.72 -4.52
C HIS A 122 6.17 -32.65 -4.48
N SER A 123 6.74 -31.46 -4.62
CA SER A 123 8.17 -31.23 -4.38
C SER A 123 8.54 -31.54 -2.93
N PHE A 124 9.75 -32.05 -2.67
CA PHE A 124 10.22 -32.42 -1.32
C PHE A 124 10.11 -31.30 -0.28
N GLU A 125 10.14 -30.03 -0.70
CA GLU A 125 10.03 -28.85 0.16
C GLU A 125 8.58 -28.44 0.52
N GLY A 126 7.59 -29.22 0.06
CA GLY A 126 6.17 -28.94 0.25
C GLY A 126 5.66 -27.73 -0.55
N PRO A 127 4.67 -26.99 -0.03
CA PRO A 127 4.07 -25.84 -0.70
C PRO A 127 5.08 -24.74 -1.06
N PHE A 128 4.94 -24.19 -2.27
CA PHE A 128 5.77 -23.10 -2.79
C PHE A 128 5.11 -21.73 -2.61
N ALA A 129 3.80 -21.68 -2.36
CA ALA A 129 3.03 -20.45 -2.23
C ALA A 129 1.83 -20.63 -1.30
N ARG A 130 1.18 -19.50 -0.97
CA ARG A 130 -0.10 -19.46 -0.24
C ARG A 130 -1.06 -18.48 -0.88
N VAL A 131 -2.37 -18.76 -0.81
CA VAL A 131 -3.39 -17.82 -1.25
C VAL A 131 -3.59 -16.71 -0.22
N VAL A 132 -3.30 -15.48 -0.63
CA VAL A 132 -3.42 -14.27 0.19
C VAL A 132 -4.60 -13.38 -0.19
N GLY A 133 -5.14 -13.54 -1.41
CA GLY A 133 -6.33 -12.83 -1.89
C GLY A 133 -7.24 -13.72 -2.74
N GLY A 134 -8.53 -13.41 -2.80
CA GLY A 134 -9.50 -14.20 -3.60
C GLY A 134 -9.84 -15.57 -3.01
N LYS A 135 -9.70 -15.76 -1.68
CA LYS A 135 -9.99 -17.05 -1.00
C LYS A 135 -11.40 -17.57 -1.25
N ASN A 136 -12.38 -16.67 -1.36
CA ASN A 136 -13.77 -16.97 -1.69
C ASN A 136 -13.98 -17.39 -3.16
N ILE A 137 -13.01 -17.18 -4.04
CA ILE A 137 -13.04 -17.61 -5.44
C ILE A 137 -12.68 -19.09 -5.54
N ILE A 138 -11.75 -19.58 -4.71
CA ILE A 138 -11.34 -21.00 -4.67
C ILE A 138 -12.55 -21.92 -4.48
N SER A 139 -13.48 -21.55 -3.58
CA SER A 139 -14.68 -22.35 -3.32
C SER A 139 -15.72 -22.30 -4.44
N LYS A 140 -15.60 -21.36 -5.39
CA LYS A 140 -16.51 -21.19 -6.54
C LYS A 140 -15.99 -21.83 -7.82
N ILE A 141 -14.72 -22.22 -7.86
CA ILE A 141 -14.11 -22.89 -9.01
C ILE A 141 -14.73 -24.29 -9.18
N SER A 142 -15.05 -24.61 -10.42
CA SER A 142 -15.81 -25.79 -10.81
C SER A 142 -15.35 -26.33 -12.16
N LYS A 143 -15.84 -27.51 -12.54
CA LYS A 143 -15.45 -28.17 -13.79
C LYS A 143 -15.66 -27.25 -14.99
N GLY A 144 -14.62 -27.09 -15.82
CA GLY A 144 -14.64 -26.24 -17.01
C GLY A 144 -14.06 -24.83 -16.79
N ASP A 145 -13.82 -24.43 -15.55
CA ASP A 145 -13.09 -23.19 -15.26
C ASP A 145 -11.61 -23.33 -15.62
N LYS A 146 -10.99 -22.23 -16.05
CA LYS A 146 -9.58 -22.14 -16.42
C LYS A 146 -8.90 -20.92 -15.81
N ILE A 147 -7.58 -20.99 -15.75
CA ILE A 147 -6.73 -19.82 -15.51
C ILE A 147 -6.63 -19.09 -16.85
N LEU A 148 -7.08 -17.84 -16.90
CA LEU A 148 -7.06 -17.00 -18.10
C LEU A 148 -5.71 -16.31 -18.28
N LYS A 149 -5.11 -15.85 -17.18
CA LYS A 149 -3.88 -15.08 -17.18
C LYS A 149 -3.20 -15.15 -15.81
N ILE A 150 -1.87 -15.06 -15.79
CA ILE A 150 -1.07 -15.00 -14.56
C ILE A 150 -0.14 -13.80 -14.66
N GLU A 151 -0.33 -12.84 -13.76
CA GLU A 151 0.42 -11.59 -13.75
C GLU A 151 1.28 -11.50 -12.49
N PRO A 152 2.59 -11.23 -12.61
CA PRO A 152 3.41 -10.90 -11.45
C PRO A 152 2.88 -9.62 -10.82
N VAL A 153 2.77 -9.61 -9.49
CA VAL A 153 2.37 -8.45 -8.71
C VAL A 153 3.63 -7.90 -8.06
N LEU A 154 4.14 -6.82 -8.66
CA LEU A 154 5.28 -6.07 -8.13
C LEU A 154 4.84 -5.38 -6.84
N LYS A 155 5.45 -5.74 -5.70
CA LYS A 155 5.36 -4.90 -4.51
C LYS A 155 6.24 -3.68 -4.73
N TRP A 156 5.87 -2.57 -4.09
CA TRP A 156 6.70 -1.37 -4.04
C TRP A 156 8.12 -1.65 -3.48
N GLU A 157 8.19 -2.59 -2.54
CA GLU A 157 9.43 -3.06 -1.90
C GLU A 157 10.32 -3.87 -2.85
N ASP A 158 9.75 -4.42 -3.93
CA ASP A 158 10.44 -5.21 -4.96
C ASP A 158 10.94 -4.32 -6.11
N GLN A 159 10.78 -2.99 -6.00
CA GLN A 159 11.28 -2.02 -6.98
C GLN A 159 12.68 -1.56 -6.59
N GLY A 160 13.70 -2.37 -6.90
CA GLY A 160 15.11 -1.96 -6.92
C GLY A 160 15.66 -1.28 -5.65
N GLU A 161 16.77 -0.57 -5.83
CA GLU A 161 17.41 0.17 -4.72
C GLU A 161 16.63 1.46 -4.44
N VAL A 162 16.15 1.58 -3.20
CA VAL A 162 15.48 2.77 -2.68
C VAL A 162 16.48 3.59 -1.86
N ILE A 163 16.77 4.81 -2.29
CA ILE A 163 17.54 5.77 -1.51
C ILE A 163 16.56 6.77 -0.90
N PHE A 164 16.56 6.88 0.42
CA PHE A 164 15.73 7.85 1.12
C PHE A 164 16.59 8.68 2.07
N THR A 165 16.75 9.96 1.78
CA THR A 165 17.76 10.77 2.46
C THR A 165 17.44 12.26 2.42
N PRO A 166 17.88 13.06 3.43
CA PRO A 166 17.90 14.51 3.34
C PRO A 166 19.15 15.07 2.62
N ASP A 167 20.13 14.21 2.32
CA ASP A 167 21.40 14.59 1.69
C ASP A 167 21.23 14.84 0.20
N LEU A 168 21.28 16.11 -0.22
CA LEU A 168 21.13 16.53 -1.62
C LEU A 168 22.36 16.22 -2.51
N SER A 169 23.41 15.59 -1.99
CA SER A 169 24.61 15.25 -2.77
C SER A 169 24.48 13.95 -3.59
N LYS A 170 23.35 13.24 -3.51
CA LYS A 170 23.15 12.00 -4.26
C LYS A 170 22.99 12.25 -5.75
N THR A 171 23.77 11.50 -6.53
CA THR A 171 23.70 11.55 -7.99
C THR A 171 22.47 10.79 -8.49
N LEU A 172 21.69 11.46 -9.33
CA LEU A 172 20.59 10.86 -10.10
C LEU A 172 21.14 10.30 -11.41
N GLU A 173 20.70 9.09 -11.74
CA GLU A 173 20.98 8.43 -13.01
C GLU A 173 19.79 8.58 -13.95
N ASN A 174 20.04 8.41 -15.24
CA ASN A 174 18.97 8.53 -16.23
C ASN A 174 17.95 7.39 -16.05
N GLY A 175 16.69 7.76 -15.80
CA GLY A 175 15.60 6.83 -15.52
C GLY A 175 15.25 6.67 -14.04
N ASP A 176 16.02 7.27 -13.12
CA ASP A 176 15.66 7.30 -11.70
C ASP A 176 14.34 8.07 -11.49
N ASN A 177 13.49 7.56 -10.61
CA ASN A 177 12.28 8.28 -10.19
C ASN A 177 12.56 9.04 -8.89
N LEU A 178 12.35 10.36 -8.94
CA LEU A 178 12.56 11.25 -7.80
C LEU A 178 11.22 11.65 -7.20
N PHE A 179 11.09 11.47 -5.88
CA PHE A 179 9.94 11.86 -5.08
C PHE A 179 10.39 12.87 -4.01
N THR A 180 9.71 14.02 -3.89
CA THR A 180 10.17 15.12 -3.03
C THR A 180 9.13 15.65 -2.04
N PHE A 181 7.84 15.42 -2.27
CA PHE A 181 6.77 15.87 -1.37
C PHE A 181 5.56 14.95 -1.40
N VAL A 182 4.73 15.08 -0.36
CA VAL A 182 3.41 14.44 -0.24
C VAL A 182 2.33 15.53 -0.33
N ASN A 183 1.34 15.34 -1.20
CA ASN A 183 0.12 16.15 -1.18
C ASN A 183 -1.00 15.39 -0.49
N VAL A 184 -1.70 16.06 0.42
CA VAL A 184 -2.87 15.53 1.12
C VAL A 184 -4.09 16.36 0.74
N GLU A 185 -5.11 15.73 0.20
CA GLU A 185 -6.43 16.32 0.04
C GLU A 185 -7.23 16.15 1.32
N MET A 186 -7.66 17.25 1.91
CA MET A 186 -8.37 17.27 3.18
C MET A 186 -9.84 16.92 2.97
N SER A 187 -10.38 16.11 3.88
CA SER A 187 -11.79 15.70 3.83
C SER A 187 -12.70 16.86 4.24
N PRO A 188 -13.68 17.27 3.41
CA PRO A 188 -14.69 18.26 3.81
C PRO A 188 -15.58 17.75 4.94
N ASN A 189 -15.62 16.43 5.17
CA ASN A 189 -16.37 15.79 6.26
C ASN A 189 -15.60 15.77 7.58
N SER A 190 -14.40 16.36 7.66
CA SER A 190 -13.62 16.46 8.91
C SER A 190 -12.93 17.81 9.06
N PRO A 191 -13.68 18.92 9.17
CA PRO A 191 -13.10 20.25 9.29
C PRO A 191 -12.25 20.44 10.55
N LEU A 192 -12.63 19.86 11.70
CA LEU A 192 -11.81 19.95 12.92
C LEU A 192 -10.58 19.05 12.83
N GLY A 193 -10.73 17.85 12.26
CA GLY A 193 -9.62 16.98 11.93
C GLY A 193 -8.64 17.60 10.93
N ALA A 194 -9.13 18.41 9.99
CA ALA A 194 -8.30 19.15 9.08
C ALA A 194 -7.50 20.25 9.80
N LYS A 195 -8.12 21.00 10.72
CA LYS A 195 -7.41 21.96 11.60
C LYS A 195 -6.30 21.27 12.41
N HIS A 196 -6.57 20.07 12.93
CA HIS A 196 -5.57 19.25 13.63
C HIS A 196 -4.38 18.91 12.73
N PHE A 197 -4.65 18.47 11.50
CA PHE A 197 -3.61 18.18 10.52
C PHE A 197 -2.82 19.43 10.10
N TYR A 198 -3.48 20.56 9.82
CA TYR A 198 -2.78 21.82 9.51
C TYR A 198 -1.87 22.28 10.63
N THR A 199 -2.29 22.08 11.89
CA THR A 199 -1.47 22.38 13.06
C THR A 199 -0.20 21.52 13.08
N LEU A 200 -0.34 20.23 12.75
CA LEU A 200 0.80 19.30 12.65
C LEU A 200 1.79 19.78 11.58
N ILE A 201 1.29 20.04 10.37
CA ILE A 201 2.13 20.37 9.21
C ILE A 201 2.38 21.88 9.07
N LYS A 202 2.26 22.67 10.14
CA LYS A 202 2.45 24.14 10.09
C LYS A 202 3.83 24.53 9.54
N GLY A 203 4.83 23.67 9.72
CA GLY A 203 6.17 23.83 9.15
C GLY A 203 6.27 23.45 7.67
N GLY A 204 5.24 22.87 7.04
CA GLY A 204 5.32 22.24 5.73
C GLY A 204 6.00 20.88 5.77
N ASP A 205 6.06 20.24 6.94
CA ASP A 205 6.68 18.95 7.14
C ASP A 205 5.90 18.02 8.07
N LEU A 206 6.19 16.73 7.97
CA LEU A 206 5.67 15.67 8.85
C LEU A 206 6.82 14.76 9.30
N LYS A 207 6.91 14.51 10.60
CA LYS A 207 7.95 13.65 11.18
C LYS A 207 7.45 12.22 11.32
N VAL A 208 8.32 11.27 10.98
CA VAL A 208 8.04 9.85 11.15
C VAL A 208 8.62 9.39 12.49
N ASP A 209 7.81 9.50 13.54
CA ASP A 209 8.18 9.04 14.88
C ASP A 209 7.94 7.54 15.05
N LEU A 210 6.92 7.01 14.38
CA LEU A 210 6.54 5.60 14.43
C LEU A 210 6.21 5.09 13.02
N THR A 211 6.55 3.84 12.75
CA THR A 211 6.17 3.15 11.51
C THR A 211 5.79 1.71 11.79
N ALA A 212 4.87 1.18 11.00
CA ALA A 212 4.52 -0.23 10.91
C ALA A 212 4.31 -0.59 9.45
N GLY A 213 4.15 -1.88 9.13
CA GLY A 213 3.84 -2.31 7.75
C GLY A 213 2.57 -1.64 7.19
N ALA A 214 1.66 -1.20 8.06
CA ALA A 214 0.40 -0.59 7.66
C ALA A 214 0.37 0.94 7.66
N TYR A 215 1.31 1.65 8.28
CA TYR A 215 1.26 3.11 8.43
C TYR A 215 2.61 3.75 8.80
N ILE A 216 2.72 5.06 8.59
CA ILE A 216 3.63 5.96 9.33
C ILE A 216 2.82 6.84 10.29
N CYS A 217 3.47 7.38 11.31
CA CYS A 217 2.81 8.20 12.31
C CYS A 217 3.73 9.30 12.86
N ASP A 218 3.15 10.49 12.97
CA ASP A 218 3.70 11.64 13.68
C ASP A 218 3.01 11.76 15.05
N THR A 219 3.81 11.89 16.10
CA THR A 219 3.35 11.93 17.48
C THR A 219 3.43 13.31 18.11
N THR A 220 3.77 14.35 17.34
CA THR A 220 3.93 15.73 17.82
C THR A 220 2.69 16.24 18.55
N LEU A 221 1.49 15.86 18.09
CA LEU A 221 0.22 16.25 18.71
C LEU A 221 -0.35 15.19 19.68
N HIS A 222 0.47 14.27 20.19
CA HIS A 222 0.03 13.30 21.19
C HIS A 222 -0.52 14.03 22.42
N GLY A 223 -1.77 13.73 22.78
CA GLY A 223 -2.46 14.29 23.93
C GLY A 223 -3.39 15.45 23.57
N GLU A 224 -3.25 16.01 22.37
CA GLU A 224 -4.18 17.00 21.84
C GLU A 224 -5.46 16.30 21.34
N GLU A 225 -6.60 16.72 21.85
CA GLU A 225 -7.88 16.13 21.48
C GLU A 225 -8.30 16.55 20.06
N CYS A 226 -8.76 15.58 19.28
CA CYS A 226 -9.35 15.81 17.98
C CYS A 226 -10.76 15.21 17.97
N THR A 227 -11.74 15.96 17.48
CA THR A 227 -13.11 15.50 17.33
C THR A 227 -13.17 14.35 16.33
N TYR A 228 -14.02 13.36 16.62
CA TYR A 228 -14.34 12.30 15.68
C TYR A 228 -15.45 12.75 14.74
N GLU A 229 -15.15 12.87 13.45
CA GLU A 229 -16.04 13.47 12.46
C GLU A 229 -16.36 12.52 11.30
N ASN A 230 -15.44 11.62 10.93
CA ASN A 230 -15.55 10.86 9.69
C ASN A 230 -15.13 9.39 9.83
N PHE A 231 -16.12 8.50 9.72
CA PHE A 231 -15.96 7.05 9.75
C PHE A 231 -15.78 6.49 8.35
N GLU A 232 -14.54 6.47 7.88
CA GLU A 232 -14.20 5.92 6.58
C GLU A 232 -13.15 4.80 6.70
N PRO A 233 -13.11 3.85 5.75
CA PRO A 233 -11.99 2.94 5.63
C PRO A 233 -10.68 3.72 5.50
N ARG A 234 -9.64 3.22 6.16
CA ARG A 234 -8.29 3.80 6.07
C ARG A 234 -7.57 3.15 4.90
N THR A 235 -8.03 3.46 3.68
CA THR A 235 -7.42 3.00 2.43
C THR A 235 -5.97 3.46 2.31
N GLU A 236 -5.18 2.92 1.38
CA GLU A 236 -3.83 3.40 1.12
C GLU A 236 -3.79 4.93 0.92
N GLY A 237 -2.90 5.61 1.63
CA GLY A 237 -2.79 7.07 1.61
C GLY A 237 -3.78 7.81 2.51
N ALA A 238 -4.72 7.13 3.16
CA ALA A 238 -5.60 7.77 4.13
C ALA A 238 -4.81 8.41 5.28
N VAL A 239 -5.10 9.68 5.52
CA VAL A 239 -4.62 10.45 6.67
C VAL A 239 -5.70 10.41 7.73
N PHE A 240 -5.36 9.95 8.93
CA PHE A 240 -6.32 9.78 10.00
C PHE A 240 -5.72 10.14 11.36
N VAL A 241 -6.57 10.64 12.25
CA VAL A 241 -6.21 11.04 13.61
C VAL A 241 -6.84 10.09 14.60
N ARG A 242 -6.09 9.69 15.62
CA ARG A 242 -6.66 8.94 16.75
C ARG A 242 -7.38 9.89 17.69
N THR A 243 -8.67 9.66 17.89
CA THR A 243 -9.53 10.58 18.65
C THR A 243 -9.69 10.15 20.11
N VAL A 244 -9.47 8.87 20.41
CA VAL A 244 -9.69 8.31 21.76
C VAL A 244 -8.66 7.24 22.16
N GLY A 245 -8.47 7.09 23.47
CA GLY A 245 -7.61 6.09 24.10
C GLY A 245 -6.12 6.42 24.04
N TYR A 246 -5.27 5.42 24.27
CA TYR A 246 -3.82 5.65 24.25
C TYR A 246 -3.33 6.09 22.87
N GLY A 247 -2.67 7.25 22.82
CA GLY A 247 -2.22 7.88 21.57
C GLY A 247 -3.25 8.77 20.90
N THR A 248 -4.26 9.27 21.61
CA THR A 248 -5.09 10.41 21.15
C THR A 248 -4.22 11.54 20.61
N GLY A 249 -4.67 12.16 19.52
CA GLY A 249 -4.00 13.28 18.85
C GLY A 249 -2.90 12.88 17.87
N LYS A 250 -2.42 11.62 17.92
CA LYS A 250 -1.48 11.10 16.92
C LYS A 250 -2.10 11.11 15.53
N VAL A 251 -1.28 11.47 14.55
CA VAL A 251 -1.65 11.51 13.14
C VAL A 251 -0.95 10.38 12.41
N PHE A 252 -1.68 9.72 11.52
CA PHE A 252 -1.22 8.55 10.79
C PHE A 252 -1.45 8.75 9.29
N ILE A 253 -0.58 8.15 8.47
CA ILE A 253 -0.80 7.96 7.04
C ILE A 253 -0.68 6.46 6.75
N SER A 254 -1.70 5.86 6.17
CA SER A 254 -1.72 4.42 5.84
C SER A 254 -0.85 4.08 4.63
N LYS A 255 -0.11 2.98 4.75
CA LYS A 255 0.65 2.35 3.65
C LYS A 255 -0.19 1.31 2.88
N VAL A 256 -1.26 0.81 3.48
CA VAL A 256 -2.13 -0.25 2.96
C VAL A 256 -3.59 0.01 3.31
N ASN A 257 -4.51 -0.69 2.63
CA ASN A 257 -5.92 -0.64 2.96
C ASN A 257 -6.22 -1.29 4.32
N MET A 258 -6.87 -0.53 5.19
CA MET A 258 -7.33 -0.99 6.50
C MET A 258 -8.82 -0.67 6.71
N PRO A 259 -9.54 -1.48 7.51
CA PRO A 259 -10.93 -1.20 7.84
C PRO A 259 -11.05 0.07 8.69
N ALA A 260 -12.23 0.68 8.61
CA ALA A 260 -12.66 1.78 9.47
C ALA A 260 -12.70 1.34 10.95
N THR A 261 -12.60 2.30 11.87
CA THR A 261 -12.66 2.03 13.31
C THR A 261 -13.17 3.25 14.06
N LEU A 262 -13.92 3.00 15.14
CA LEU A 262 -14.48 4.05 16.01
C LEU A 262 -13.42 4.86 16.78
N MET A 263 -12.15 4.46 16.69
CA MET A 263 -11.05 5.14 17.40
C MET A 263 -10.31 6.16 16.52
N HIS A 264 -10.55 6.16 15.20
CA HIS A 264 -9.84 7.01 14.25
C HIS A 264 -10.82 7.76 13.36
N SER A 265 -10.61 9.07 13.19
CA SER A 265 -11.32 9.89 12.21
C SER A 265 -10.43 10.07 10.98
N VAL A 266 -10.96 9.79 9.78
CA VAL A 266 -10.23 10.03 8.51
C VAL A 266 -10.34 11.49 8.13
N VAL A 267 -9.23 12.20 8.08
CA VAL A 267 -9.17 13.67 7.91
C VAL A 267 -8.72 14.10 6.53
N GLY A 268 -8.16 13.19 5.73
CA GLY A 268 -7.74 13.46 4.36
C GLY A 268 -7.17 12.23 3.68
N ASN A 269 -6.71 12.38 2.44
CA ASN A 269 -6.07 11.33 1.67
C ASN A 269 -4.87 11.88 0.89
N VAL A 270 -3.80 11.10 0.83
CA VAL A 270 -2.66 11.39 -0.04
C VAL A 270 -3.09 11.27 -1.49
N THR A 271 -2.89 12.34 -2.26
CA THR A 271 -3.20 12.39 -3.70
C THR A 271 -1.94 12.27 -4.57
N SER A 272 -0.77 12.59 -4.02
CA SER A 272 0.53 12.34 -4.65
C SER A 272 1.63 12.13 -3.61
N GLY A 273 2.63 11.31 -3.93
CA GLY A 273 3.76 11.04 -3.04
C GLY A 273 3.51 9.92 -2.03
N ILE A 274 2.61 8.98 -2.33
CA ILE A 274 2.41 7.77 -1.51
C ILE A 274 3.69 6.92 -1.44
N GLU A 275 4.52 7.03 -2.46
CA GLU A 275 5.85 6.47 -2.57
C GLU A 275 6.73 6.88 -1.38
N LEU A 276 6.76 8.18 -1.05
CA LEU A 276 7.52 8.69 0.09
C LEU A 276 7.02 8.12 1.41
N VAL A 277 5.69 8.01 1.57
CA VAL A 277 5.06 7.44 2.76
C VAL A 277 5.48 5.98 2.94
N LYS A 278 5.54 5.21 1.84
CA LYS A 278 5.97 3.81 1.85
C LYS A 278 7.46 3.67 2.19
N MET A 279 8.31 4.50 1.59
CA MET A 279 9.77 4.53 1.82
C MET A 279 10.17 5.03 3.22
N ALA A 280 9.34 5.86 3.85
CA ALA A 280 9.71 6.52 5.10
C ALA A 280 9.89 5.53 6.27
N SER A 281 10.91 5.82 7.08
CA SER A 281 11.33 5.09 8.27
C SER A 281 11.44 6.05 9.47
N ILE A 282 11.55 5.50 10.67
CA ILE A 282 11.65 6.30 11.91
C ILE A 282 12.83 7.27 11.82
N GLY A 283 12.59 8.53 12.19
CA GLY A 283 13.57 9.62 12.15
C GLY A 283 13.56 10.42 10.85
N HIS A 284 12.86 9.96 9.81
CA HIS A 284 12.68 10.74 8.59
C HIS A 284 11.67 11.88 8.77
N THR A 285 11.83 12.92 7.96
CA THR A 285 10.89 14.05 7.89
C THR A 285 10.48 14.24 6.43
N LEU A 286 9.19 14.36 6.15
CA LEU A 286 8.64 14.49 4.81
C LEU A 286 8.26 15.94 4.53
N THR A 287 8.47 16.44 3.31
CA THR A 287 7.78 17.66 2.86
C THR A 287 6.32 17.32 2.61
N VAL A 288 5.39 18.07 3.22
CA VAL A 288 3.94 17.81 3.11
C VAL A 288 3.18 19.09 2.79
N PHE A 289 2.24 19.00 1.84
CA PHE A 289 1.27 20.02 1.55
C PHE A 289 -0.15 19.48 1.74
N ALA A 290 -1.06 20.37 2.13
CA ALA A 290 -2.48 20.08 2.23
C ALA A 290 -3.28 20.92 1.22
N ASN A 291 -4.32 20.31 0.65
CA ASN A 291 -5.28 20.92 -0.25
C ASN A 291 -6.71 20.80 0.34
N PRO A 292 -7.45 21.89 0.52
CA PRO A 292 -7.02 23.28 0.31
C PRO A 292 -5.89 23.69 1.25
N GLN A 293 -5.17 24.75 0.92
CA GLN A 293 -4.20 25.34 1.84
C GLN A 293 -4.92 26.03 3.01
N GLN A 294 -4.31 26.01 4.20
CA GLN A 294 -4.86 26.74 5.34
C GLN A 294 -4.79 28.24 5.10
N ILE A 295 -5.91 28.93 5.30
CA ILE A 295 -5.99 30.38 5.23
C ILE A 295 -5.87 30.94 6.64
N MET A 296 -4.75 31.62 6.93
CA MET A 296 -4.50 32.32 8.18
C MET A 296 -4.52 33.84 7.96
N LEU A 297 -5.61 34.46 8.40
CA LEU A 297 -5.84 35.90 8.34
C LEU A 297 -5.46 36.60 9.65
N GLN A 298 -5.54 35.89 10.77
CA GLN A 298 -5.21 36.45 12.09
C GLN A 298 -3.76 36.97 12.11
N GLY A 299 -3.58 38.16 12.68
CA GLY A 299 -2.29 38.85 12.74
C GLY A 299 -1.89 39.58 11.46
N LYS A 300 -2.74 39.58 10.41
CA LYS A 300 -2.55 40.38 9.20
C LYS A 300 -3.36 41.67 9.26
N TYR A 301 -2.91 42.67 8.50
CA TYR A 301 -3.70 43.88 8.28
C TYR A 301 -4.78 43.66 7.21
N ILE A 302 -5.88 44.40 7.31
CA ILE A 302 -7.01 44.26 6.37
C ILE A 302 -6.57 44.45 4.90
N HIS A 303 -5.67 45.40 4.61
CA HIS A 303 -5.17 45.59 3.24
C HIS A 303 -4.39 44.38 2.71
N GLU A 304 -3.63 43.70 3.56
CA GLU A 304 -2.89 42.49 3.18
C GLU A 304 -3.84 41.33 2.90
N ILE A 305 -4.92 41.21 3.68
CA ILE A 305 -5.95 40.17 3.52
C ILE A 305 -6.71 40.36 2.22
N LYS A 306 -7.16 41.59 1.92
CA LYS A 306 -7.84 41.91 0.66
C LYS A 306 -6.97 41.54 -0.55
N LYS A 307 -5.66 41.75 -0.45
CA LYS A 307 -4.69 41.35 -1.49
C LYS A 307 -4.49 39.84 -1.54
N LEU A 308 -4.43 39.16 -0.40
CA LEU A 308 -4.28 37.70 -0.32
C LEU A 308 -5.46 36.97 -0.96
N LEU A 309 -6.67 37.50 -0.77
CA LEU A 309 -7.93 36.89 -1.21
C LEU A 309 -8.43 37.47 -2.55
N SER A 310 -7.71 38.38 -3.21
CA SER A 310 -8.21 39.02 -4.44
C SER A 310 -8.44 38.07 -5.61
N GLU A 311 -7.78 36.91 -5.59
CA GLU A 311 -7.86 35.87 -6.62
C GLU A 311 -8.59 34.61 -6.14
N SER A 312 -9.09 34.59 -4.89
CA SER A 312 -9.86 33.46 -4.36
C SER A 312 -11.37 33.70 -4.47
N GLU A 313 -12.15 32.62 -4.58
CA GLU A 313 -13.62 32.69 -4.57
C GLU A 313 -14.19 32.86 -3.15
N ILE A 314 -13.41 33.44 -2.22
CA ILE A 314 -13.74 33.50 -0.80
C ILE A 314 -14.30 34.88 -0.46
N GLU A 315 -15.51 34.89 0.07
CA GLU A 315 -16.14 36.11 0.57
C GLU A 315 -15.55 36.49 1.93
N LEU A 316 -15.09 37.75 2.05
CA LEU A 316 -14.51 38.29 3.27
C LEU A 316 -15.53 39.15 4.02
N GLU A 317 -16.01 38.67 5.16
CA GLU A 317 -16.80 39.45 6.10
C GLU A 317 -15.91 40.02 7.22
N ILE A 318 -15.95 41.34 7.43
CA ILE A 318 -15.17 42.03 8.47
C ILE A 318 -16.11 42.59 9.53
N VAL A 319 -15.96 42.09 10.76
CA VAL A 319 -16.68 42.56 11.94
C VAL A 319 -15.80 43.51 12.74
N GLY A 320 -16.30 44.70 13.06
CA GLY A 320 -15.57 45.73 13.81
C GLY A 320 -14.94 46.81 12.92
N SER A 321 -13.69 47.18 13.21
CA SER A 321 -12.97 48.23 12.48
C SER A 321 -12.67 47.79 11.04
N LYS A 322 -13.07 48.61 10.06
CA LYS A 322 -12.88 48.34 8.62
C LYS A 322 -11.72 49.12 8.01
N ASP A 323 -10.96 49.86 8.83
CA ASP A 323 -9.79 50.60 8.36
C ASP A 323 -8.72 49.65 7.86
N ASP A 324 -8.12 49.93 6.71
CA ASP A 324 -7.13 49.07 6.04
C ASP A 324 -5.90 48.74 6.91
N ASN A 325 -5.60 49.59 7.90
CA ASN A 325 -4.51 49.41 8.87
C ASN A 325 -4.96 48.74 10.18
N SER A 326 -6.20 48.26 10.25
CA SER A 326 -6.67 47.47 11.40
C SER A 326 -6.06 46.08 11.33
N LEU A 327 -5.64 45.58 12.48
CA LEU A 327 -5.09 44.24 12.65
C LEU A 327 -6.21 43.24 12.95
N VAL A 328 -6.19 42.09 12.30
CA VAL A 328 -7.12 41.00 12.63
C VAL A 328 -6.67 40.29 13.89
N VAL A 329 -7.50 40.35 14.93
CA VAL A 329 -7.21 39.73 16.23
C VAL A 329 -7.85 38.35 16.39
N SER A 330 -8.84 38.01 15.58
CA SER A 330 -9.55 36.71 15.57
C SER A 330 -10.07 36.37 14.17
N GLN A 331 -10.22 35.09 13.88
CA GLN A 331 -10.81 34.54 12.65
C GLN A 331 -11.62 33.30 13.05
N ASP A 332 -12.86 33.23 12.57
CA ASP A 332 -13.76 32.09 12.77
C ASP A 332 -14.00 31.37 11.43
#